data_AF-A0A6B2G0T8-F1
#
_entry.id   AF-A0A6B2G0T8-F1
#
_cell.length_a   1.000
_cell.length_b   1.000
_cell.length_c   1.000
_cell.angle_alpha   90.00
_cell.angle_beta   90.00
_cell.angle_gamma   90.00
#
_symmetry.space_group_name_H-M   'P 1'
#
loop_
_entity.id
_entity.type
_entity.pdbx_description
1 polymer ?
#
loop_
_entity_poly.entity_id
_entity_poly.type
_entity_poly.pdbx_seq_one_letter_code
_entity_poly.pdbx_strand_id
1 'polypeptide(L)'
;GVPVSSNDPNYNSTAFSILVPRVVVGHSRFDFDNFLSAYLSSYIMMTLDSWTSGLDYVKQMVGSWVTLYFYAYVFFANLIGVSMFVGVVCQSYNINNGIALLTKDQRSWSDLTQRIDLTSPVFVPQRPLEKFRAILYDVATSFPYRIFHTLVICISPTALLIYALNDPDLHEEHYIIFIIIFACHLIFFVDIILKMISFGFITYFKGTVNKCDTLLIISMITSSALEIFTQYRDNVILSYVIISAITIELILLSTRWDALKDLMLTFIMSVVKSLTAITVMSIIM
;
A
#
# COMPACT_ATOMS: atom_id res chain seq x y z
N GLY A 1 -25.60 -45.17 12.64
CA GLY A 1 -24.26 -44.76 12.20
C GLY A 1 -23.96 -45.45 10.90
N VAL A 2 -23.64 -44.70 9.84
CA VAL A 2 -23.03 -45.25 8.63
C VAL A 2 -21.55 -44.87 8.73
N PRO A 3 -20.61 -45.82 8.67
CA PRO A 3 -19.20 -45.48 8.70
C PRO A 3 -18.86 -44.67 7.45
N VAL A 4 -18.15 -43.56 7.63
CA VAL A 4 -17.56 -42.81 6.52
C VAL A 4 -16.58 -43.75 5.82
N SER A 5 -16.81 -44.03 4.54
CA SER A 5 -15.96 -44.93 3.77
C SER A 5 -14.54 -44.35 3.70
N SER A 6 -13.57 -45.15 4.10
CA SER A 6 -12.12 -44.89 4.16
C SER A 6 -11.43 -44.67 2.80
N ASN A 7 -12.16 -44.25 1.77
CA ASN A 7 -11.67 -44.15 0.38
C ASN A 7 -11.46 -42.71 -0.09
N ASP A 8 -11.56 -41.71 0.80
CA ASP A 8 -11.20 -40.33 0.46
C ASP A 8 -9.68 -40.14 0.56
N PRO A 9 -8.97 -39.81 -0.52
CA PRO A 9 -7.50 -39.73 -0.55
C PRO A 9 -6.93 -38.59 0.31
N ASN A 10 -7.77 -37.71 0.86
CA ASN A 10 -7.41 -36.62 1.77
C ASN A 10 -7.77 -36.90 3.24
N TYR A 11 -8.20 -38.12 3.59
CA TYR A 11 -8.57 -38.47 4.96
C TYR A 11 -7.32 -38.64 5.84
N ASN A 12 -7.01 -37.61 6.64
CA ASN A 12 -5.93 -37.64 7.61
C ASN A 12 -6.43 -38.31 8.90
N SER A 13 -5.95 -39.51 9.19
CA SER A 13 -6.42 -40.39 10.29
C SER A 13 -6.15 -39.86 11.70
N THR A 14 -5.47 -38.71 11.82
CA THR A 14 -5.13 -38.02 13.08
C THR A 14 -6.10 -36.90 13.46
N ALA A 15 -7.10 -36.60 12.62
CA ALA A 15 -8.09 -35.58 12.92
C ALA A 15 -8.99 -36.01 14.09
N PHE A 16 -9.18 -35.11 15.07
CA PHE A 16 -10.07 -35.35 16.20
C PHE A 16 -11.52 -35.51 15.72
N SER A 17 -12.08 -36.70 15.87
CA SER A 17 -13.47 -37.03 15.50
C SER A 17 -14.34 -37.21 16.73
N ILE A 18 -15.41 -36.42 16.85
CA ILE A 18 -16.44 -36.59 17.87
C ILE A 18 -17.75 -37.05 17.22
N LEU A 19 -18.49 -37.93 17.89
CA LEU A 19 -19.80 -38.36 17.44
C LEU A 19 -20.80 -37.20 17.60
N VAL A 20 -21.38 -36.76 16.48
CA VAL A 20 -22.41 -35.73 16.42
C VAL A 20 -23.70 -36.35 15.88
N PRO A 21 -24.89 -35.99 16.39
CA PRO A 21 -26.15 -36.44 15.81
C PRO A 21 -26.25 -36.02 14.34
N ARG A 22 -26.77 -36.91 13.49
CA ARG A 22 -27.10 -36.56 12.10
C ARG A 22 -28.34 -35.68 12.14
N VAL A 23 -28.16 -34.39 11.83
CA VAL A 23 -29.26 -33.43 11.72
C VAL A 23 -29.37 -32.99 10.27
N VAL A 24 -30.60 -32.97 9.74
CA VAL A 24 -30.92 -32.34 8.46
C VAL A 24 -31.18 -30.87 8.76
N VAL A 25 -30.21 -30.00 8.47
CA VAL A 25 -30.32 -28.55 8.63
C VAL A 25 -30.07 -27.88 7.29
N GLY A 26 -30.81 -26.80 7.02
CA GLY A 26 -30.52 -25.87 5.93
C GLY A 26 -29.20 -25.13 6.19
N HIS A 27 -28.68 -24.45 5.17
CA HIS A 27 -27.46 -23.69 5.34
C HIS A 27 -27.71 -22.50 6.27
N SER A 28 -26.99 -22.47 7.40
CA SER A 28 -27.22 -21.50 8.49
C SER A 28 -27.19 -20.03 8.06
N ARG A 29 -26.50 -19.69 6.96
CA ARG A 29 -26.37 -18.33 6.44
C ARG A 29 -27.22 -18.02 5.21
N PHE A 30 -27.69 -19.04 4.49
CA PHE A 30 -28.37 -18.88 3.20
C PHE A 30 -29.64 -19.74 3.19
N ASP A 31 -30.77 -19.05 3.21
CA ASP A 31 -32.10 -19.63 3.17
C ASP A 31 -32.95 -18.89 2.14
N PHE A 32 -33.73 -19.64 1.36
CA PHE A 32 -34.60 -19.15 0.30
C PHE A 32 -36.06 -19.62 0.47
N ASP A 33 -36.42 -20.15 1.64
CA ASP A 33 -37.75 -20.69 1.91
C ASP A 33 -38.84 -19.60 1.98
N ASN A 34 -38.49 -18.40 2.45
CA ASN A 34 -39.40 -17.26 2.59
C ASN A 34 -38.87 -16.04 1.85
N PHE A 35 -39.76 -15.11 1.48
CA PHE A 35 -39.36 -13.88 0.78
C PHE A 35 -38.28 -13.08 1.55
N LEU A 36 -38.45 -12.92 2.86
CA LEU A 36 -37.50 -12.14 3.67
C LEU A 36 -36.15 -12.85 3.80
N SER A 37 -36.13 -14.18 3.99
CA SER A 37 -34.87 -14.93 4.06
C SER A 37 -34.18 -14.96 2.70
N ALA A 38 -34.93 -15.13 1.61
CA ALA A 38 -34.40 -15.02 0.25
C ALA A 38 -33.83 -13.63 -0.01
N TYR A 39 -34.52 -12.56 0.39
CA TYR A 39 -34.03 -11.18 0.26
C TYR A 39 -32.74 -10.96 1.07
N LEU A 40 -32.68 -11.43 2.31
CA LEU A 40 -31.48 -11.31 3.15
C LEU A 40 -30.31 -12.11 2.56
N SER A 41 -30.55 -13.35 2.11
CA SER A 41 -29.58 -14.20 1.44
C SER A 41 -29.05 -13.54 0.16
N SER A 42 -29.94 -12.99 -0.66
CA SER A 42 -29.59 -12.22 -1.86
C SER A 42 -28.83 -10.93 -1.53
N TYR A 43 -29.12 -10.27 -0.41
CA TYR A 43 -28.37 -9.11 0.07
C TYR A 43 -26.94 -9.50 0.48
N ILE A 44 -26.76 -10.57 1.27
CA ILE A 44 -25.43 -11.09 1.65
C ILE A 44 -24.64 -11.52 0.41
N MET A 45 -25.29 -12.13 -0.57
CA MET A 45 -24.63 -12.47 -1.84
C MET A 45 -24.24 -11.22 -2.64
N MET A 46 -25.04 -10.14 -2.58
CA MET A 46 -24.72 -8.87 -3.22
C MET A 46 -23.49 -8.21 -2.59
N THR A 47 -23.30 -8.28 -1.26
CA THR A 47 -22.12 -7.72 -0.57
C THR A 47 -20.82 -8.45 -0.87
N LEU A 48 -20.87 -9.52 -1.67
CA LEU A 48 -19.72 -10.39 -2.01
C LEU A 48 -19.08 -11.07 -0.80
N ASP A 49 -19.74 -11.08 0.35
CA ASP A 49 -19.26 -11.82 1.52
C ASP A 49 -19.72 -13.27 1.44
N SER A 50 -18.76 -14.19 1.35
CA SER A 50 -19.00 -15.64 1.36
C SER A 50 -20.02 -16.11 0.29
N TRP A 51 -20.23 -15.32 -0.76
CA TRP A 51 -21.26 -15.54 -1.77
C TRP A 51 -20.98 -16.79 -2.63
N THR A 52 -19.71 -17.16 -2.80
CA THR A 52 -19.29 -18.41 -3.47
C THR A 52 -19.69 -19.63 -2.66
N SER A 53 -19.55 -19.61 -1.34
CA SER A 53 -20.02 -20.69 -0.45
C SER A 53 -21.54 -20.85 -0.52
N GLY A 54 -22.28 -19.75 -0.62
CA GLY A 54 -23.73 -19.76 -0.83
C GLY A 54 -24.12 -20.31 -2.20
N LEU A 55 -23.38 -19.93 -3.24
CA LEU A 55 -23.56 -20.46 -4.59
C LEU A 55 -23.31 -21.96 -4.65
N ASP A 56 -22.23 -22.45 -4.06
CA ASP A 56 -21.88 -23.87 -4.02
C ASP A 56 -22.93 -24.68 -3.25
N TYR A 57 -23.47 -24.13 -2.16
CA TYR A 57 -24.58 -24.74 -1.42
C TYR A 57 -25.84 -24.87 -2.30
N VAL A 58 -26.28 -23.79 -2.93
CA VAL A 58 -27.50 -23.82 -3.77
C VAL A 58 -27.30 -24.70 -5.00
N LYS A 59 -26.10 -24.70 -5.58
CA LYS A 59 -25.72 -25.58 -6.69
C LYS A 59 -25.80 -27.05 -6.30
N GLN A 60 -25.37 -27.43 -5.10
CA GLN A 60 -25.46 -28.80 -4.60
C GLN A 60 -26.92 -29.25 -4.36
N MET A 61 -27.78 -28.34 -3.92
CA MET A 61 -29.17 -28.66 -3.59
C MET A 61 -30.11 -28.66 -4.82
N VAL A 62 -29.95 -27.72 -5.75
CA VAL A 62 -30.88 -27.48 -6.87
C VAL A 62 -30.29 -27.90 -8.23
N GLY A 63 -28.97 -27.89 -8.35
CA GLY A 63 -28.24 -28.26 -9.56
C GLY A 63 -27.51 -27.10 -10.24
N SER A 64 -26.66 -27.44 -11.19
CA SER A 64 -25.69 -26.50 -11.79
C SER A 64 -26.31 -25.37 -12.63
N TRP A 65 -27.56 -25.50 -13.07
CA TRP A 65 -28.23 -24.49 -13.90
C TRP A 65 -28.50 -23.17 -13.14
N VAL A 66 -28.69 -23.24 -11.81
CA VAL A 66 -28.94 -22.07 -10.95
C VAL A 66 -27.71 -21.16 -10.85
N THR A 67 -26.53 -21.70 -11.16
CA THR A 67 -25.26 -20.97 -11.14
C THR A 67 -25.32 -19.70 -11.98
N LEU A 68 -25.87 -19.79 -13.20
CA LEU A 68 -25.96 -18.66 -14.12
C LEU A 68 -26.83 -17.52 -13.55
N TYR A 69 -27.92 -17.87 -12.86
CA TYR A 69 -28.80 -16.88 -12.23
C TYR A 69 -28.05 -16.05 -11.18
N PHE A 70 -27.33 -16.71 -10.26
CA PHE A 70 -26.60 -15.99 -9.21
C PHE A 70 -25.41 -15.18 -9.75
N TYR A 71 -24.68 -15.68 -10.75
CA TYR A 71 -23.65 -14.88 -11.41
C TYR A 71 -24.23 -13.62 -12.06
N ALA A 72 -25.35 -13.75 -12.79
CA ALA A 72 -26.02 -12.60 -13.38
C ALA A 72 -26.53 -11.63 -12.31
N TYR A 73 -27.15 -12.14 -11.25
CA TYR A 73 -27.61 -11.33 -10.12
C TYR A 73 -26.47 -10.55 -9.47
N VAL A 74 -25.40 -11.23 -9.05
CA VAL A 74 -24.24 -10.59 -8.39
C VAL A 74 -23.59 -9.57 -9.32
N PHE A 75 -23.48 -9.88 -10.62
CA PHE A 75 -22.95 -8.96 -11.62
C PHE A 75 -23.80 -7.69 -11.74
N PHE A 76 -25.11 -7.80 -11.99
CA PHE A 76 -25.98 -6.63 -12.14
C PHE A 76 -26.19 -5.86 -10.84
N ALA A 77 -26.31 -6.55 -9.70
CA ALA A 77 -26.49 -5.93 -8.40
C ALA A 77 -25.26 -5.10 -8.00
N ASN A 78 -24.04 -5.58 -8.25
CA ASN A 78 -22.83 -4.80 -8.00
C ASN A 78 -22.60 -3.74 -9.07
N LEU A 79 -22.77 -4.07 -10.34
CA LEU A 79 -22.54 -3.14 -11.44
C LEU A 79 -23.47 -1.93 -11.37
N ILE A 80 -24.78 -2.16 -11.17
CA ILE A 80 -25.79 -1.10 -11.17
C ILE A 80 -26.00 -0.57 -9.75
N GLY A 81 -26.21 -1.45 -8.77
CA GLY A 81 -26.57 -1.05 -7.41
C GLY A 81 -25.46 -0.24 -6.73
N VAL A 82 -24.25 -0.80 -6.62
CA VAL A 82 -23.12 -0.11 -5.98
C VAL A 82 -22.74 1.15 -6.75
N SER A 83 -22.67 1.09 -8.09
CA SER A 83 -22.32 2.25 -8.91
C SER A 83 -23.36 3.38 -8.82
N MET A 84 -24.66 3.05 -8.78
CA MET A 84 -25.72 4.04 -8.59
C MET A 84 -25.64 4.68 -7.20
N PHE A 85 -25.41 3.88 -6.16
CA PHE A 85 -25.25 4.39 -4.80
C PHE A 85 -24.06 5.36 -4.69
N VAL A 86 -22.88 4.95 -5.16
CA VAL A 86 -21.69 5.82 -5.20
C VAL A 86 -21.96 7.07 -6.04
N GLY A 87 -22.65 6.93 -7.18
CA GLY A 87 -23.03 8.05 -8.05
C GLY A 87 -23.89 9.09 -7.33
N VAL A 88 -24.96 8.66 -6.64
CA VAL A 88 -25.86 9.55 -5.89
C VAL A 88 -25.12 10.24 -4.73
N VAL A 89 -24.29 9.50 -3.99
CA VAL A 89 -23.51 10.06 -2.87
C VAL A 89 -22.48 11.08 -3.37
N CYS A 90 -21.74 10.78 -4.45
CA CYS A 90 -20.80 11.71 -5.06
C CYS A 90 -21.50 12.96 -5.62
N GLN A 91 -22.68 12.80 -6.23
CA GLN A 91 -23.47 13.92 -6.71
C GLN A 91 -23.94 14.81 -5.56
N SER A 92 -24.45 14.22 -4.48
CA SER A 92 -24.83 14.93 -3.26
C SER A 92 -23.66 15.69 -2.65
N TYR A 93 -22.48 15.05 -2.57
CA TYR A 93 -21.24 15.70 -2.11
C TYR A 93 -20.85 16.90 -2.99
N ASN A 94 -20.93 16.76 -4.31
CA ASN A 94 -20.61 17.85 -5.24
C ASN A 94 -21.61 19.01 -5.14
N ILE A 95 -22.88 18.75 -4.86
CA ILE A 95 -23.91 19.77 -4.62
C ILE A 95 -23.61 20.51 -3.32
N ASN A 96 -23.34 19.78 -2.23
CA ASN A 96 -23.04 20.37 -0.93
C ASN A 96 -21.77 21.24 -0.93
N ASN A 97 -20.77 20.90 -1.73
CA ASN A 97 -19.56 21.70 -1.90
C ASN A 97 -19.71 22.84 -2.93
N GLY A 98 -20.88 23.00 -3.58
CA GLY A 98 -21.12 24.02 -4.61
C GLY A 98 -20.43 23.75 -5.96
N ILE A 99 -19.67 22.66 -6.08
CA ILE A 99 -18.91 22.27 -7.28
C ILE A 99 -19.84 21.79 -8.42
N ALA A 100 -21.06 21.32 -8.07
CA ALA A 100 -22.05 20.87 -9.05
C ALA A 100 -22.59 22.00 -9.95
N LEU A 101 -22.53 23.25 -9.50
CA LEU A 101 -23.02 24.42 -10.26
C LEU A 101 -21.97 24.98 -11.24
N LEU A 102 -20.71 24.57 -11.10
CA LEU A 102 -19.61 25.05 -11.93
C LEU A 102 -19.56 24.34 -13.27
N THR A 103 -19.24 25.08 -14.33
CA THR A 103 -18.89 24.47 -15.62
C THR A 103 -17.58 23.68 -15.52
N LYS A 104 -17.32 22.80 -16.49
CA LYS A 104 -16.08 22.02 -16.56
C LYS A 104 -14.83 22.91 -16.50
N ASP A 105 -14.86 24.02 -17.23
CA ASP A 105 -13.72 24.97 -17.29
C ASP A 105 -13.56 25.75 -15.99
N GLN A 106 -14.67 26.17 -15.36
CA GLN A 106 -14.65 26.84 -14.05
C GLN A 106 -14.09 25.92 -12.96
N ARG A 107 -14.47 24.64 -12.97
CA ARG A 107 -13.92 23.63 -12.06
C ARG A 107 -12.42 23.47 -12.26
N SER A 108 -11.98 23.31 -13.52
CA SER A 108 -10.57 23.21 -13.84
C SER A 108 -9.78 24.46 -13.40
N TRP A 109 -10.36 25.65 -13.56
CA TRP A 109 -9.75 26.90 -13.10
C TRP A 109 -9.64 26.98 -11.57
N SER A 110 -10.69 26.56 -10.86
CA SER A 110 -10.67 26.46 -9.39
C SER A 110 -9.58 25.50 -8.92
N ASP A 111 -9.46 24.33 -9.55
CA ASP A 111 -8.44 23.34 -9.23
C ASP A 111 -7.02 23.88 -9.49
N LEU A 112 -6.82 24.61 -10.59
CA LEU A 112 -5.55 25.25 -10.93
C LEU A 112 -5.18 26.35 -9.93
N THR A 113 -6.14 27.20 -9.57
CA THR A 113 -5.93 28.28 -8.60
C THR A 113 -5.51 27.69 -7.25
N GLN A 114 -6.22 26.65 -6.79
CA GLN A 114 -5.85 25.93 -5.57
C GLN A 114 -4.44 25.32 -5.65
N ARG A 115 -4.05 24.75 -6.79
CA ARG A 115 -2.69 24.21 -6.97
C ARG A 115 -1.63 25.29 -6.90
N ILE A 116 -1.87 26.45 -7.51
CA ILE A 116 -0.95 27.59 -7.49
C ILE A 116 -0.79 28.10 -6.05
N ASP A 117 -1.90 28.26 -5.31
CA ASP A 117 -1.88 28.72 -3.92
C ASP A 117 -1.09 27.78 -2.99
N LEU A 118 -1.10 26.48 -3.30
CA LEU A 118 -0.35 25.46 -2.56
C LEU A 118 1.12 25.32 -3.00
N THR A 119 1.49 25.91 -4.14
CA THR A 119 2.85 25.76 -4.70
C THR A 119 3.78 26.81 -4.14
N SER A 120 4.80 26.38 -3.41
CA SER A 120 5.88 27.24 -2.93
C SER A 120 7.04 27.29 -3.95
N PRO A 121 7.78 28.42 -4.01
CA PRO A 121 8.93 28.52 -4.91
C PRO A 121 10.00 27.48 -4.54
N VAL A 122 10.53 26.80 -5.55
CA VAL A 122 11.55 25.77 -5.37
C VAL A 122 12.88 26.44 -5.03
N PHE A 123 13.48 26.06 -3.91
CA PHE A 123 14.82 26.49 -3.54
C PHE A 123 15.87 25.75 -4.39
N VAL A 124 16.66 26.50 -5.16
CA VAL A 124 17.79 25.98 -5.96
C VAL A 124 19.10 26.55 -5.41
N PRO A 125 20.08 25.70 -5.01
CA PRO A 125 21.37 26.18 -4.51
C PRO A 125 22.15 26.86 -5.63
N GLN A 126 22.67 28.05 -5.36
CA GLN A 126 23.51 28.79 -6.31
C GLN A 126 24.89 28.15 -6.45
N ARG A 127 25.48 28.26 -7.65
CA ARG A 127 26.84 27.75 -7.92
C ARG A 127 27.87 28.53 -7.09
N PRO A 128 28.77 27.85 -6.38
CA PRO A 128 29.79 28.51 -5.58
C PRO A 128 30.92 29.14 -6.42
N LEU A 129 31.58 30.16 -5.87
CA LEU A 129 32.70 30.87 -6.52
C LEU A 129 34.01 30.07 -6.51
N GLU A 130 34.27 29.32 -5.43
CA GLU A 130 35.48 28.52 -5.26
C GLU A 130 35.57 27.39 -6.30
N LYS A 131 36.69 27.33 -7.05
CA LYS A 131 36.86 26.39 -8.18
C LYS A 131 36.64 24.93 -7.78
N PHE A 132 37.22 24.50 -6.66
CA PHE A 132 37.08 23.14 -6.16
C PHE A 132 35.62 22.79 -5.82
N ARG A 133 34.95 23.68 -5.08
CA ARG A 133 33.54 23.50 -4.70
C ARG A 133 32.60 23.56 -5.92
N ALA A 134 32.96 24.36 -6.92
CA ALA A 134 32.22 24.48 -8.16
C ALA A 134 32.28 23.19 -9.00
N ILE A 135 33.44 22.52 -9.07
CA ILE A 135 33.55 21.21 -9.72
C ILE A 135 32.66 20.18 -9.03
N LEU A 136 32.69 20.13 -7.69
CA LEU A 136 31.83 19.20 -6.92
C LEU A 136 30.34 19.51 -7.12
N TYR A 137 29.97 20.80 -7.19
CA TYR A 137 28.61 21.23 -7.52
C TYR A 137 28.18 20.78 -8.91
N ASP A 138 29.04 20.96 -9.91
CA ASP A 138 28.77 20.59 -11.30
C ASP A 138 28.60 19.05 -11.42
N VAL A 139 29.40 18.27 -10.68
CA VAL A 139 29.25 16.79 -10.58
C VAL A 139 27.94 16.40 -9.90
N ALA A 140 27.66 16.93 -8.71
CA ALA A 140 26.47 16.59 -7.92
C ALA A 140 25.15 16.98 -8.62
N THR A 141 25.19 18.03 -9.44
CA THR A 141 24.03 18.52 -10.21
C THR A 141 23.91 17.85 -11.58
N SER A 142 24.92 17.11 -12.02
CA SER A 142 24.94 16.48 -13.34
C SER A 142 23.82 15.45 -13.51
N PHE A 143 23.24 15.41 -14.71
CA PHE A 143 22.21 14.43 -15.07
C PHE A 143 22.65 12.96 -14.91
N PRO A 144 23.83 12.52 -15.37
CA PRO A 144 24.24 11.12 -15.20
C PRO A 144 24.41 10.73 -13.73
N TYR A 145 24.92 11.64 -12.89
CA TYR A 145 25.02 11.39 -11.45
C TYR A 145 23.64 11.21 -10.81
N ARG A 146 22.66 12.04 -11.18
CA ARG A 146 21.27 11.91 -10.70
C ARG A 146 20.65 10.56 -11.10
N ILE A 147 20.88 10.09 -12.33
CA ILE A 147 20.39 8.77 -12.75
C ILE A 147 21.06 7.67 -11.94
N PHE A 148 22.39 7.68 -11.87
CA PHE A 148 23.17 6.68 -11.13
C PHE A 148 22.68 6.57 -9.69
N HIS A 149 22.56 7.71 -9.00
CA HIS A 149 22.09 7.73 -7.61
C HIS A 149 20.65 7.23 -7.49
N THR A 150 19.77 7.58 -8.42
CA THR A 150 18.37 7.10 -8.43
C THR A 150 18.31 5.58 -8.59
N LEU A 151 19.16 4.98 -9.43
CA LEU A 151 19.23 3.53 -9.58
C LEU A 151 19.70 2.84 -8.28
N VAL A 152 20.73 3.38 -7.62
CA VAL A 152 21.21 2.85 -6.33
C VAL A 152 20.10 2.87 -5.27
N ILE A 153 19.29 3.92 -5.23
CA ILE A 153 18.16 4.00 -4.29
C ILE A 153 17.11 2.95 -4.58
N CYS A 154 16.79 2.70 -5.84
CA CYS A 154 15.81 1.67 -6.18
C CYS A 154 16.30 0.26 -5.82
N ILE A 155 17.62 0.04 -5.87
CA ILE A 155 18.23 -1.26 -5.53
C ILE A 155 18.10 -1.55 -4.02
N SER A 156 18.30 -0.56 -3.15
CA SER A 156 18.25 -0.73 -1.68
C SER A 156 16.99 -1.45 -1.15
N PRO A 157 15.76 -0.95 -1.36
CA PRO A 157 14.56 -1.59 -0.84
C PRO A 157 14.27 -2.92 -1.55
N THR A 158 14.72 -3.10 -2.80
CA THR A 158 14.60 -4.40 -3.47
C THR A 158 15.52 -5.45 -2.87
N ALA A 159 16.76 -5.07 -2.51
CA ALA A 159 17.68 -5.96 -1.81
C ALA A 159 17.14 -6.30 -0.41
N LEU A 160 16.58 -5.33 0.32
CA LEU A 160 15.94 -5.56 1.61
C LEU A 160 14.68 -6.44 1.51
N LEU A 161 13.91 -6.32 0.43
CA LEU A 161 12.75 -7.18 0.17
C LEU A 161 13.17 -8.62 -0.12
N ILE A 162 14.22 -8.82 -0.94
CA ILE A 162 14.76 -10.16 -1.20
C ILE A 162 15.29 -10.77 0.10
N TYR A 163 15.98 -9.98 0.93
CA TYR A 163 16.40 -10.41 2.26
C TYR A 163 15.22 -10.86 3.14
N ALA A 164 14.09 -10.14 3.10
CA ALA A 164 12.90 -10.48 3.89
C ALA A 164 12.18 -11.75 3.40
N LEU A 165 12.27 -12.05 2.10
CA LEU A 165 11.55 -13.17 1.47
C LEU A 165 12.37 -14.47 1.46
N ASN A 166 13.69 -14.39 1.59
CA ASN A 166 14.55 -15.56 1.45
C ASN A 166 14.53 -16.43 2.71
N ASP A 167 14.65 -17.75 2.54
CA ASP A 167 14.67 -18.68 3.66
C ASP A 167 15.97 -18.53 4.46
N PRO A 168 15.91 -18.40 5.80
CA PRO A 168 17.08 -18.11 6.64
C PRO A 168 18.17 -19.18 6.59
N ASP A 169 17.85 -20.36 6.04
CA ASP A 169 18.76 -21.50 5.90
C ASP A 169 19.77 -21.32 4.74
N LEU A 170 19.55 -20.37 3.81
CA LEU A 170 20.50 -20.05 2.73
C LEU A 170 21.51 -18.97 3.14
N HIS A 171 22.48 -19.35 3.97
CA HIS A 171 23.50 -18.44 4.51
C HIS A 171 24.36 -17.73 3.44
N GLU A 172 24.69 -18.40 2.33
CA GLU A 172 25.52 -17.79 1.27
C GLU A 172 24.78 -16.64 0.55
N GLU A 173 23.48 -16.81 0.27
CA GLU A 173 22.68 -15.78 -0.38
C GLU A 173 22.43 -14.57 0.55
N HIS A 174 22.17 -14.83 1.83
CA HIS A 174 22.01 -13.78 2.84
C HIS A 174 23.27 -12.91 2.97
N TYR A 175 24.46 -13.52 2.94
CA TYR A 175 25.72 -12.80 3.01
C TYR A 175 25.93 -11.86 1.81
N ILE A 176 25.62 -12.33 0.61
CA ILE A 176 25.72 -11.52 -0.62
C ILE A 176 24.76 -10.34 -0.57
N ILE A 177 23.51 -10.55 -0.15
CA ILE A 177 22.50 -9.50 -0.04
C ILE A 177 22.92 -8.45 0.99
N PHE A 178 23.46 -8.88 2.14
CA PHE A 178 23.96 -7.97 3.17
C PHE A 178 25.10 -7.08 2.64
N ILE A 179 26.04 -7.63 1.87
CA ILE A 179 27.11 -6.84 1.24
C ILE A 179 26.52 -5.78 0.30
N ILE A 180 25.52 -6.15 -0.50
CA ILE A 180 24.87 -5.22 -1.45
C ILE A 180 24.19 -4.07 -0.69
N ILE A 181 23.44 -4.38 0.37
CA ILE A 181 22.75 -3.38 1.20
C ILE A 181 23.78 -2.43 1.83
N PHE A 182 24.85 -2.98 2.43
CA PHE A 182 25.92 -2.20 3.03
C PHE A 182 26.61 -1.28 2.01
N ALA A 183 26.91 -1.80 0.81
CA ALA A 183 27.49 -1.00 -0.26
C ALA A 183 26.57 0.14 -0.70
N CYS A 184 25.26 -0.08 -0.79
CA CYS A 184 24.28 0.96 -1.08
C CYS A 184 24.32 2.05 0.00
N HIS A 185 24.24 1.68 1.29
CA HIS A 185 24.31 2.62 2.41
C HIS A 185 25.59 3.48 2.40
N LEU A 186 26.72 2.88 2.04
CA LEU A 186 27.99 3.61 1.93
C LEU A 186 27.95 4.63 0.79
N ILE A 187 27.42 4.26 -0.38
CA ILE A 187 27.26 5.19 -1.51
C ILE A 187 26.38 6.39 -1.12
N PHE A 188 25.29 6.15 -0.40
CA PHE A 188 24.42 7.20 0.13
C PHE A 188 25.15 8.15 1.07
N PHE A 189 25.89 7.58 2.03
CA PHE A 189 26.65 8.38 2.99
C PHE A 189 27.64 9.31 2.28
N VAL A 190 28.33 8.80 1.25
CA VAL A 190 29.23 9.58 0.41
C VAL A 190 28.49 10.66 -0.40
N ASP A 191 27.31 10.37 -0.96
CA ASP A 191 26.47 11.36 -1.68
C ASP A 191 26.09 12.55 -0.78
N ILE A 192 25.67 12.30 0.47
CA ILE A 192 25.33 13.41 1.39
C ILE A 192 26.57 14.24 1.73
N ILE A 193 27.72 13.61 1.99
CA ILE A 193 28.97 14.34 2.23
C ILE A 193 29.34 15.20 1.01
N LEU A 194 29.26 14.64 -0.19
CA LEU A 194 29.50 15.35 -1.45
C LEU A 194 28.58 16.56 -1.60
N LYS A 195 27.27 16.39 -1.35
CA LYS A 195 26.26 17.46 -1.42
C LYS A 195 26.44 18.52 -0.35
N MET A 196 26.79 18.15 0.88
CA MET A 196 27.06 19.10 1.96
C MET A 196 28.29 19.97 1.65
N ILE A 197 29.35 19.38 1.09
CA ILE A 197 30.56 20.12 0.70
C ILE A 197 30.29 21.02 -0.51
N SER A 198 29.56 20.53 -1.51
CA SER A 198 29.27 21.28 -2.74
C SER A 198 28.29 22.44 -2.55
N PHE A 199 27.16 22.22 -1.87
CA PHE A 199 26.15 23.27 -1.64
C PHE A 199 26.47 24.17 -0.43
N GLY A 200 27.27 23.67 0.50
CA GLY A 200 27.49 24.27 1.81
C GLY A 200 26.45 23.79 2.83
N PHE A 201 26.89 23.61 4.07
CA PHE A 201 26.12 22.98 5.15
C PHE A 201 24.72 23.61 5.37
N ILE A 202 24.65 24.93 5.51
CA ILE A 202 23.38 25.63 5.77
C ILE A 202 22.45 25.59 4.55
N THR A 203 23.01 25.74 3.35
CA THR A 203 22.27 25.74 2.09
C THR A 203 21.66 24.37 1.80
N TYR A 204 22.39 23.30 2.12
CA TYR A 204 21.93 21.92 1.95
C TYR A 204 20.60 21.69 2.67
N PHE A 205 20.50 22.08 3.95
CA PHE A 205 19.30 21.91 4.78
C PHE A 205 18.14 22.85 4.44
N LYS A 206 18.27 23.79 3.49
CA LYS A 206 17.14 24.61 3.05
C LYS A 206 16.21 23.85 2.09
N GLY A 207 16.75 22.97 1.26
CA GLY A 207 16.00 22.21 0.28
C GLY A 207 15.22 21.04 0.88
N THR A 208 13.94 20.89 0.54
CA THR A 208 13.10 19.79 1.05
C THR A 208 13.58 18.41 0.59
N VAL A 209 14.02 18.28 -0.67
CA VAL A 209 14.56 17.01 -1.20
C VAL A 209 15.82 16.59 -0.44
N ASN A 210 16.71 17.52 -0.14
CA ASN A 210 17.92 17.25 0.64
C ASN A 210 17.59 16.85 2.10
N LYS A 211 16.53 17.43 2.69
CA LYS A 211 16.03 17.00 4.01
C LYS A 211 15.52 15.56 3.96
N CYS A 212 14.76 15.19 2.92
CA CYS A 212 14.30 13.81 2.70
C CYS A 212 15.48 12.84 2.50
N ASP A 213 16.51 13.25 1.75
CA ASP A 213 17.74 12.45 1.57
C ASP A 213 18.44 12.20 2.92
N THR A 214 18.52 13.20 3.79
CA THR A 214 19.09 13.03 5.13
C THR A 214 18.23 12.11 6.01
N LEU A 215 16.90 12.24 5.95
CA LEU A 215 16.00 11.33 6.66
C LEU A 215 16.14 9.88 6.19
N LEU A 216 16.37 9.67 4.89
CA LEU A 216 16.58 8.35 4.30
C LEU A 216 17.81 7.67 4.90
N ILE A 217 18.96 8.35 4.99
CA ILE A 217 20.16 7.77 5.62
C ILE A 217 19.95 7.52 7.10
N ILE A 218 19.29 8.43 7.82
CA ILE A 218 19.00 8.22 9.25
C ILE A 218 18.13 6.97 9.43
N SER A 219 17.12 6.77 8.57
CA SER A 219 16.28 5.58 8.58
C SER A 219 17.09 4.32 8.31
N MET A 220 17.97 4.32 7.31
CA MET A 220 18.84 3.19 6.95
C MET A 220 19.81 2.80 8.08
N ILE A 221 20.43 3.80 8.74
CA ILE A 221 21.30 3.54 9.88
C ILE A 221 20.49 2.98 11.05
N THR A 222 19.29 3.51 11.28
CA THR A 222 18.40 3.06 12.37
C THR A 222 17.91 1.64 12.13
N SER A 223 17.54 1.28 10.90
CA SER A 223 17.10 -0.08 10.55
C SER A 223 18.24 -1.08 10.69
N SER A 224 19.42 -0.80 10.15
CA SER A 224 20.59 -1.67 10.31
C SER A 224 21.03 -1.81 11.77
N ALA A 225 20.98 -0.74 12.57
CA ALA A 225 21.27 -0.84 14.00
C ALA A 225 20.26 -1.74 14.71
N LEU A 226 18.96 -1.55 14.45
CA LEU A 226 17.89 -2.33 15.08
C LEU A 226 17.94 -3.80 14.68
N GLU A 227 18.35 -4.11 13.46
CA GLU A 227 18.59 -5.49 12.99
C GLU A 227 19.66 -6.18 13.86
N ILE A 228 20.82 -5.54 14.07
CA ILE A 228 21.89 -6.10 14.92
C ILE A 228 21.42 -6.34 16.35
N PHE A 229 20.62 -5.41 16.91
CA PHE A 229 20.07 -5.56 18.26
C PHE A 229 19.01 -6.67 18.37
N THR A 230 18.22 -6.89 17.32
CA THR A 230 17.10 -7.84 17.32
C THR A 230 17.49 -9.26 16.90
N GLN A 231 18.64 -9.42 16.22
CA GLN A 231 19.19 -10.73 15.83
C GLN A 231 19.35 -11.72 16.99
N TYR A 232 19.46 -11.21 18.23
CA TYR A 232 19.58 -12.02 19.44
C TYR A 232 18.27 -12.25 20.20
N ARG A 233 17.17 -11.57 19.84
CA ARG A 233 16.00 -11.45 20.70
C ARG A 233 14.76 -12.16 20.16
N ASP A 234 14.32 -11.93 18.90
CA ASP A 234 13.13 -12.58 18.30
C ASP A 234 13.01 -12.36 16.77
N ASN A 235 12.69 -13.40 15.99
CA ASN A 235 12.57 -13.34 14.51
C ASN A 235 11.38 -12.51 14.00
N VAL A 236 10.27 -12.47 14.75
CA VAL A 236 9.04 -11.76 14.34
C VAL A 236 9.26 -10.25 14.35
N ILE A 237 9.97 -9.72 15.35
CA ILE A 237 10.27 -8.29 15.47
C ILE A 237 11.16 -7.85 14.30
N LEU A 238 12.15 -8.66 13.94
CA LEU A 238 13.04 -8.40 12.82
C LEU A 238 12.28 -8.27 11.49
N SER A 239 11.31 -9.14 11.21
CA SER A 239 10.46 -9.04 10.01
C SER A 239 9.67 -7.72 9.95
N TYR A 240 9.06 -7.29 11.06
CA TYR A 240 8.35 -6.00 11.12
C TYR A 240 9.28 -4.81 10.92
N VAL A 241 10.49 -4.85 11.49
CA VAL A 241 11.51 -3.80 11.32
C VAL A 241 11.91 -3.68 9.86
N ILE A 242 12.20 -4.80 9.19
CA ILE A 242 12.56 -4.84 7.77
C ILE A 242 11.43 -4.30 6.90
N ILE A 243 10.19 -4.74 7.12
CA ILE A 243 9.02 -4.24 6.38
C ILE A 243 8.84 -2.73 6.61
N SER A 244 9.01 -2.25 7.84
CA SER A 244 8.92 -0.81 8.13
C SER A 244 10.03 -0.01 7.44
N ALA A 245 11.25 -0.54 7.36
CA ALA A 245 12.35 0.10 6.65
C ALA A 245 12.06 0.19 5.13
N ILE A 246 11.59 -0.89 4.50
CA ILE A 246 11.19 -0.89 3.07
C ILE A 246 10.12 0.18 2.82
N THR A 247 9.09 0.23 3.67
CA THR A 247 8.00 1.19 3.47
C THR A 247 8.48 2.63 3.60
N ILE A 248 9.35 2.94 4.57
CA ILE A 248 9.94 4.28 4.72
C ILE A 248 10.80 4.63 3.50
N GLU A 249 11.64 3.72 3.02
CA GLU A 249 12.47 3.93 1.83
C GLU A 249 11.64 4.20 0.58
N LEU A 250 10.55 3.46 0.36
CA LEU A 250 9.64 3.66 -0.77
C LEU A 250 8.89 5.00 -0.68
N ILE A 251 8.44 5.38 0.52
CA ILE A 251 7.81 6.68 0.75
C ILE A 251 8.81 7.81 0.47
N LEU A 252 10.06 7.69 0.92
CA LEU A 252 11.06 8.73 0.68
C LEU A 252 11.51 8.78 -0.80
N LEU A 253 11.60 7.63 -1.48
CA LEU A 253 11.85 7.55 -2.93
C LEU A 253 10.73 8.24 -3.74
N SER A 254 9.48 8.15 -3.26
CA SER A 254 8.34 8.80 -3.91
C SER A 254 8.50 10.31 -4.09
N THR A 255 9.25 10.96 -3.19
CA THR A 255 9.45 12.41 -3.17
C THR A 255 10.34 12.92 -4.31
N ARG A 256 11.04 12.02 -5.03
CA ARG A 256 11.98 12.36 -6.10
C ARG A 256 11.36 12.46 -7.49
N TRP A 257 10.20 11.85 -7.68
CA TRP A 257 9.48 11.85 -8.96
C TRP A 257 8.27 12.75 -8.83
N ASP A 258 8.19 13.82 -9.62
CA ASP A 258 7.14 14.85 -9.47
C ASP A 258 5.72 14.24 -9.52
N ALA A 259 5.47 13.35 -10.48
CA ALA A 259 4.17 12.68 -10.59
C ALA A 259 3.82 11.81 -9.36
N LEU A 260 4.80 11.09 -8.79
CA LEU A 260 4.57 10.21 -7.65
C LEU A 260 4.44 11.00 -6.34
N LYS A 261 5.24 12.07 -6.20
CA LYS A 261 5.14 13.04 -5.11
C LYS A 261 3.78 13.72 -5.10
N ASP A 262 3.29 14.17 -6.25
CA ASP A 262 1.99 14.83 -6.37
C ASP A 262 0.85 13.86 -6.02
N LEU A 263 0.97 12.59 -6.41
CA LEU A 263 0.02 11.53 -6.03
C LEU A 263 0.04 11.30 -4.51
N MET A 264 1.22 11.17 -3.91
CA MET A 264 1.38 11.00 -2.46
C MET A 264 0.85 12.20 -1.67
N LEU A 265 1.11 13.43 -2.14
CA LEU A 265 0.58 14.64 -1.54
C LEU A 265 -0.95 14.67 -1.64
N THR A 266 -1.50 14.31 -2.80
CA THR A 266 -2.95 14.21 -3.00
C THR A 266 -3.56 13.19 -2.03
N PHE A 267 -2.92 12.03 -1.85
CA PHE A 267 -3.35 11.02 -0.89
C PHE A 267 -3.32 11.54 0.56
N ILE A 268 -2.19 12.12 1.01
CA ILE A 268 -2.06 12.66 2.38
C ILE A 268 -3.11 13.76 2.62
N MET A 269 -3.27 14.69 1.69
CA MET A 269 -4.26 15.76 1.79
C MET A 269 -5.69 15.20 1.80
N SER A 270 -5.97 14.13 1.05
CA SER A 270 -7.26 13.44 1.07
C SER A 270 -7.52 12.77 2.43
N VAL A 271 -6.52 12.07 2.99
CA VAL A 271 -6.63 11.43 4.31
C VAL A 271 -6.91 12.49 5.38
N VAL A 272 -6.15 13.58 5.41
CA VAL A 272 -6.33 14.67 6.38
C VAL A 272 -7.73 15.27 6.29
N LYS A 273 -8.24 15.53 5.08
CA LYS A 273 -9.62 16.02 4.89
C LYS A 273 -10.67 15.01 5.36
N SER A 274 -10.41 13.71 5.16
CA SER A 274 -11.32 12.63 5.56
C SER A 274 -11.31 12.30 7.06
N LEU A 275 -10.34 12.81 7.84
CA LEU A 275 -10.23 12.52 9.28
C LEU A 275 -11.54 12.81 10.04
N THR A 276 -12.23 13.91 9.71
CA THR A 276 -13.51 14.26 10.33
C THR A 276 -14.57 13.19 10.09
N ALA A 277 -14.71 12.72 8.86
CA ALA A 277 -15.65 11.65 8.51
C ALA A 277 -15.25 10.32 9.20
N ILE A 278 -13.97 9.99 9.23
CA ILE A 278 -13.45 8.80 9.91
C ILE A 278 -13.78 8.85 11.41
N THR A 279 -13.60 10.01 12.07
CA THR A 279 -13.94 10.16 13.49
C THR A 279 -15.43 9.99 13.75
N VAL A 280 -16.31 10.50 12.88
CA VAL A 280 -17.76 10.31 13.01
C VAL A 280 -18.13 8.84 12.85
N MET A 281 -17.57 8.15 11.85
CA MET A 281 -17.78 6.71 11.68
C MET A 281 -17.28 5.91 12.88
N SER A 282 -16.12 6.29 13.45
CA SER A 282 -15.59 5.66 14.66
C SER A 282 -16.46 5.88 15.90
N ILE A 283 -17.28 6.93 15.95
CA ILE A 283 -18.22 7.18 17.05
C ILE A 283 -19.51 6.37 16.87
N ILE A 284 -19.87 6.08 15.62
CA ILE A 284 -21.08 5.31 15.29
C ILE A 284 -20.86 3.80 15.50
N MET A 285 -19.65 3.31 15.24
CA MET A 285 -19.24 1.93 15.50
C MET A 285 -19.13 1.64 17.00
#